data_AF-A0A6G2DP31-F1
#
_entry.id   AF-A0A6G2DP31-F1
#
_cell.length_a   1.000
_cell.length_b   1.000
_cell.length_c   1.000
_cell.angle_alpha   90.00
_cell.angle_beta   90.00
_cell.angle_gamma   90.00
#
_symmetry.space_group_name_H-M   'P 1'
#
loop_
_entity.id
_entity.type
_entity.pdbx_description
1 polymer ?
#
loop_
_entity_poly.entity_id
_entity_poly.type
_entity_poly.pdbx_seq_one_letter_code
_entity_poly.pdbx_strand_id
1 'polypeptide(L)'
;MLVFGTRPEAIKMCSLVNELRKQEDMKTVVCVTGQHKEMVSPVLDLFGVQPDYDLEIMKANQNLFSITISILEKIKPVLEKEQPDIVLVHGDTTTT
;
A
#
# COMPACT_ATOMS: atom_id res chain seq x y z
N MET A 1 9.27 -3.54 -1.58
CA MET A 1 8.12 -2.60 -1.57
C MET A 1 6.90 -3.31 -0.97
N LEU A 2 6.18 -2.67 -0.05
CA LEU A 2 4.95 -3.20 0.54
C LEU A 2 3.75 -2.45 -0.02
N VAL A 3 2.69 -3.17 -0.40
CA VAL A 3 1.46 -2.61 -0.98
C VAL A 3 0.23 -3.11 -0.22
N PHE A 4 -0.59 -2.19 0.28
CA PHE A 4 -1.84 -2.51 0.99
C PHE A 4 -2.86 -1.35 0.90
N GLY A 5 -4.15 -1.61 1.10
CA GLY A 5 -5.21 -0.64 0.81
C GLY A 5 -6.28 -0.46 1.87
N THR A 6 -6.39 -1.40 2.79
CA THR A 6 -7.49 -1.50 3.74
C THR A 6 -7.01 -1.51 5.18
N ARG A 7 -7.92 -1.20 6.12
CA ARG A 7 -7.61 -1.18 7.55
C ARG A 7 -7.10 -2.53 8.08
N PRO A 8 -7.73 -3.70 7.77
CA PRO A 8 -7.22 -4.99 8.24
C PRO A 8 -5.83 -5.33 7.72
N GLU A 9 -5.52 -4.97 6.47
CA GLU A 9 -4.17 -5.14 5.90
C GLU A 9 -3.17 -4.23 6.60
N ALA A 10 -3.49 -2.95 6.79
CA ALA A 10 -2.61 -2.00 7.47
C ALA A 10 -2.23 -2.46 8.89
N ILE A 11 -3.19 -2.99 9.66
CA ILE A 11 -2.93 -3.52 11.01
C ILE A 11 -1.89 -4.65 10.99
N LYS A 12 -1.91 -5.49 9.95
CA LYS A 12 -1.01 -6.64 9.81
C LYS A 12 0.33 -6.29 9.16
N MET A 13 0.32 -5.34 8.22
CA MET A 13 1.48 -4.98 7.40
C MET A 13 2.37 -3.92 8.06
N CYS A 14 1.82 -3.02 8.88
CA CYS A 14 2.63 -1.97 9.53
C CYS A 14 3.70 -2.52 10.49
N SER A 15 3.44 -3.63 11.18
CA SER A 15 4.46 -4.30 11.99
C SER A 15 5.63 -4.81 11.13
N LEU A 16 5.32 -5.38 9.96
CA LEU A 16 6.33 -5.82 8.99
C LEU A 16 7.11 -4.64 8.39
N VAL A 17 6.44 -3.52 8.08
CA VAL A 17 7.11 -2.28 7.64
C VAL A 17 8.17 -1.86 8.66
N ASN A 18 7.78 -1.78 9.94
CA ASN A 18 8.67 -1.33 11.00
C ASN A 18 9.86 -2.29 11.22
N GLU A 19 9.67 -3.59 11.03
CA GLU A 19 10.76 -4.55 11.12
C GLU A 19 11.72 -4.47 9.94
N LEU A 20 11.21 -4.36 8.71
CA LEU A 20 12.05 -4.23 7.51
C LEU A 20 12.83 -2.91 7.50
N ARG A 21 12.27 -1.83 8.03
CA ARG A 21 12.97 -0.53 8.17
C ARG A 21 14.15 -0.56 9.14
N LYS A 22 14.29 -1.59 9.99
CA LYS A 22 15.47 -1.75 10.86
C LYS A 22 16.67 -2.36 10.14
N GLN A 23 16.47 -2.94 8.95
CA GLN A 23 17.52 -3.59 8.19
C GLN A 23 18.24 -2.54 7.33
N GLU A 24 19.52 -2.27 7.63
CA GLU A 24 20.30 -1.23 6.93
C GLU A 24 20.52 -1.55 5.45
N ASP A 25 20.59 -2.83 5.10
CA ASP A 25 20.80 -3.32 3.73
C ASP A 25 19.51 -3.35 2.88
N MET A 26 18.36 -2.94 3.42
CA MET A 26 17.07 -2.99 2.71
C MET A 26 16.41 -1.62 2.59
N LYS A 27 16.15 -1.20 1.35
CA LYS A 27 15.29 -0.05 1.08
C LYS A 27 13.81 -0.45 1.19
N THR A 28 13.18 -0.07 2.29
CA THR A 28 11.75 -0.36 2.53
C THR A 28 10.86 0.76 2.03
N VAL A 29 10.17 0.53 0.91
CA VAL A 29 9.17 1.44 0.32
C VAL A 29 7.76 0.97 0.66
N VAL A 30 6.90 1.88 1.12
CA VAL A 30 5.50 1.66 1.48
C VAL A 30 4.58 2.38 0.51
N CYS A 31 3.68 1.64 -0.14
CA CYS A 31 2.67 2.18 -1.03
C CYS A 31 1.29 1.79 -0.55
N VAL A 32 0.43 2.78 -0.31
CA VAL A 32 -0.97 2.54 0.02
C VAL A 32 -1.86 2.78 -1.19
N THR A 33 -2.86 1.93 -1.43
CA THR A 33 -3.75 2.11 -2.59
C THR A 33 -4.80 3.19 -2.37
N GLY A 34 -5.12 3.49 -1.11
CA GLY A 34 -6.12 4.50 -0.76
C GLY A 34 -7.57 4.00 -0.85
N GLN A 35 -7.81 2.68 -0.89
CA GLN A 35 -9.17 2.09 -0.94
C GLN A 35 -10.04 2.46 0.26
N HIS A 36 -9.45 2.63 1.44
CA HIS A 36 -10.14 3.10 2.65
C HIS A 36 -9.31 4.14 3.40
N LYS A 37 -8.91 5.24 2.72
CA LYS A 37 -7.96 6.25 3.25
C LYS A 37 -8.26 6.67 4.69
N GLU A 38 -9.49 7.07 4.98
CA GLU A 38 -9.92 7.51 6.32
C GLU A 38 -9.77 6.43 7.41
N MET A 39 -9.89 5.15 7.04
CA MET A 39 -9.75 4.04 7.98
C MET A 39 -8.30 3.54 8.09
N VAL A 40 -7.45 3.83 7.11
CA VAL A 40 -6.05 3.42 7.06
C VAL A 40 -5.16 4.44 7.79
N SER A 41 -5.42 5.74 7.64
CA SER A 41 -4.61 6.79 8.27
C SER A 41 -4.43 6.62 9.79
N PRO A 42 -5.48 6.34 10.60
CA PRO A 42 -5.30 6.13 12.04
C PRO A 42 -4.39 4.94 12.38
N VAL A 43 -4.35 3.92 11.52
CA VAL A 43 -3.46 2.77 11.71
C VAL A 43 -2.02 3.14 11.36
N LEU A 44 -1.81 3.85 10.26
CA LEU A 44 -0.49 4.37 9.88
C LEU A 44 0.10 5.24 11.00
N ASP A 45 -0.71 6.16 11.55
CA ASP A 45 -0.31 7.04 12.65
C ASP A 45 0.02 6.26 13.92
N LEU A 46 -0.81 5.27 14.28
CA LEU A 46 -0.58 4.41 15.45
C LEU A 46 0.76 3.67 15.37
N PHE A 47 1.16 3.23 14.19
CA PHE A 47 2.41 2.51 13.96
C PHE A 47 3.59 3.42 13.58
N GLY A 48 3.39 4.73 13.47
CA GLY A 48 4.42 5.68 13.03
C GLY A 48 4.89 5.45 11.60
N VAL A 49 4.03 4.90 10.73
CA VAL A 49 4.37 4.56 9.34
C VAL A 49 3.89 5.65 8.41
N GLN A 50 4.80 6.46 7.90
CA GLN A 50 4.51 7.32 6.75
C GLN A 50 4.63 6.52 5.45
N PRO A 51 3.58 6.50 4.59
CA PRO A 51 3.66 5.90 3.27
C PRO A 51 4.48 6.78 2.32
N ASP A 52 5.32 6.15 1.50
CA ASP A 52 6.09 6.82 0.45
C ASP A 52 5.20 7.18 -0.75
N TYR A 53 4.16 6.38 -0.97
CA TYR A 53 3.19 6.55 -2.05
C TYR A 53 1.76 6.32 -1.55
N ASP A 54 0.83 7.18 -1.97
CA ASP A 54 -0.62 6.99 -1.86
C ASP A 54 -1.20 7.07 -3.28
N LEU A 55 -1.82 5.98 -3.74
CA LEU A 55 -2.40 5.93 -5.08
C LEU A 55 -3.73 6.67 -5.16
N GLU A 56 -4.41 6.94 -4.05
CA GLU A 56 -5.69 7.65 -4.03
C GLU A 56 -6.70 7.10 -5.07
N ILE A 57 -6.91 5.77 -5.10
CA ILE A 57 -7.72 5.13 -6.15
C ILE A 57 -9.24 5.35 -5.98
N MET A 58 -9.69 5.75 -4.79
CA MET A 58 -11.12 5.79 -4.45
C MET A 58 -11.88 6.87 -5.22
N LYS A 59 -12.97 6.45 -5.85
CA LYS A 59 -13.97 7.29 -6.50
C LYS A 59 -15.37 6.79 -6.15
N ALA A 60 -16.35 7.69 -6.17
CA ALA A 60 -17.74 7.31 -5.95
C ALA A 60 -18.22 6.30 -7.01
N ASN A 61 -19.07 5.35 -6.59
CA ASN A 61 -19.73 4.36 -7.47
C ASN A 61 -18.79 3.47 -8.31
N GLN A 62 -17.59 3.17 -7.80
CA GLN A 62 -16.69 2.21 -8.44
C GLN A 62 -17.19 0.77 -8.30
N ASN A 63 -16.99 -0.02 -9.36
CA ASN A 63 -17.10 -1.48 -9.33
C ASN A 63 -15.71 -2.13 -9.26
N LEU A 64 -15.66 -3.45 -9.07
CA LEU A 64 -14.40 -4.19 -8.96
C LEU A 64 -13.46 -3.96 -10.16
N PHE A 65 -13.99 -3.96 -11.39
CA PHE A 65 -13.19 -3.71 -12.59
C PHE A 65 -12.53 -2.33 -12.58
N SER A 66 -13.30 -1.29 -12.23
CA SER A 66 -12.79 0.08 -12.17
C SER A 66 -11.73 0.27 -11.09
N ILE A 67 -11.84 -0.44 -9.96
CA ILE A 67 -10.83 -0.45 -8.89
C ILE A 67 -9.56 -1.12 -9.39
N THR A 68 -9.66 -2.33 -9.95
CA THR A 68 -8.51 -3.07 -10.48
C THR A 68 -7.76 -2.27 -11.54
N ILE A 69 -8.46 -1.69 -12.52
CA ILE A 69 -7.84 -0.85 -13.56
C ILE A 69 -7.14 0.36 -12.92
N SER A 70 -7.79 1.05 -11.99
CA SER A 70 -7.20 2.23 -11.33
C SER A 70 -5.93 1.88 -10.56
N ILE A 71 -5.88 0.72 -9.90
CA ILE A 71 -4.67 0.25 -9.20
C ILE A 71 -3.56 -0.01 -10.21
N LEU A 72 -3.82 -0.79 -11.27
CA LEU A 72 -2.83 -1.13 -12.28
C LEU A 72 -2.25 0.11 -12.98
N GLU A 73 -3.09 1.08 -13.32
CA GLU A 73 -2.67 2.33 -13.95
C GLU A 73 -1.79 3.18 -13.02
N LYS A 74 -2.18 3.30 -11.75
CA LYS A 74 -1.49 4.18 -10.80
C LYS A 74 -0.25 3.56 -10.17
N ILE A 75 -0.20 2.25 -10.01
CA ILE A 75 0.97 1.56 -9.45
C ILE A 75 2.11 1.45 -10.46
N LYS A 76 1.81 1.39 -11.77
CA LYS A 76 2.80 1.29 -12.85
C LYS A 76 3.94 2.33 -12.72
N PRO A 77 3.68 3.65 -12.67
CA PRO A 77 4.76 4.63 -12.56
C PRO A 77 5.56 4.51 -11.25
N VAL A 78 4.94 4.01 -10.17
CA VAL A 78 5.64 3.77 -8.90
C VAL A 78 6.61 2.61 -9.04
N LEU A 79 6.19 1.49 -9.66
CA LEU A 79 7.04 0.34 -9.92
C LEU A 79 8.18 0.66 -10.89
N GLU A 80 7.90 1.43 -11.95
CA GLU A 80 8.93 1.86 -12.91
C GLU A 80 9.99 2.78 -12.28
N LYS A 81 9.58 3.61 -11.32
CA LYS A 81 10.47 4.51 -10.57
C LYS A 81 11.28 3.79 -9.49
N GLU A 82 10.64 2.96 -8.67
CA GLU A 82 11.27 2.33 -7.51
C GLU A 82 12.02 1.04 -7.85
N GLN A 83 11.64 0.36 -8.94
CA GLN A 83 12.21 -0.90 -9.41
C GLN A 83 12.49 -1.90 -8.26
N PRO A 84 11.48 -2.24 -7.44
CA PRO A 84 11.71 -3.07 -6.27
C PRO A 84 12.07 -4.50 -6.66
N ASP A 85 13.04 -5.11 -5.97
CA ASP A 85 13.37 -6.53 -6.15
C ASP A 85 12.23 -7.45 -5.72
N ILE A 86 11.44 -7.03 -4.72
CA ILE A 86 10.31 -7.76 -4.15
C ILE A 86 9.14 -6.80 -3.89
N VAL A 87 7.94 -7.23 -4.28
CA VAL A 87 6.67 -6.61 -3.90
C VAL A 87 5.95 -7.54 -2.93
N LEU A 88 5.62 -7.02 -1.74
CA LEU A 88 4.87 -7.71 -0.71
C LEU A 88 3.43 -7.20 -0.67
N VAL A 89 2.49 -8.11 -0.84
CA VAL A 89 1.04 -7.89 -0.77
C VAL A 89 0.45 -8.77 0.34
N HIS A 90 -0.80 -8.54 0.74
CA HIS A 90 -1.39 -9.28 1.85
C HIS A 90 -2.88 -9.56 1.65
N GLY A 91 -3.24 -10.84 1.73
CA GLY A 91 -4.63 -11.28 1.83
C GLY A 91 -5.29 -11.46 0.47
N ASP A 92 -6.54 -11.02 0.39
CA ASP A 92 -7.52 -11.36 -0.66
C ASP A 92 -8.32 -10.12 -1.13
N THR A 93 -7.79 -8.91 -0.95
CA THR A 93 -8.44 -7.69 -1.42
C THR A 93 -8.13 -7.42 -2.89
N THR A 94 -8.88 -6.52 -3.53
CA THR A 94 -8.61 -6.05 -4.91
C THR A 94 -7.24 -5.38 -5.07
N THR A 95 -6.50 -5.14 -3.97
CA THR A 95 -5.10 -4.68 -4.01
C THR A 95 -4.13 -5.78 -4.44
N THR A 96 -4.46 -7.06 -4.22
CA THR A 96 -3.64 -8.24 -4.60
C THR A 96 -4.14 -8.82 -5.92
#